data_AF-A0A1J3H1S4-F1
#
_entry.id   AF-A0A1J3H1S4-F1
#
_cell.length_a   1.000
_cell.length_b   1.000
_cell.length_c   1.000
_cell.angle_alpha   90.00
_cell.angle_beta   90.00
_cell.angle_gamma   90.00
#
_symmetry.space_group_name_H-M   'P 1'
#
loop_
_entity.id
_entity.type
_entity.pdbx_description
1 polymer ?
#
loop_
_entity_poly.entity_id
_entity_poly.type
_entity_poly.pdbx_seq_one_letter_code
_entity_poly.pdbx_strand_id
1 'polypeptide(L)'
;KRLQRLLSKSSEERSPKNKLGSKWRELHGLNNWAGLLDPLDENLRRELIRYGEFVQTAYHAFQSDPGGSPRNVALPDGSYKVTKSL
;
A
#
# COMPACT_ATOMS: atom_id res chain seq x y z
N LYS A 1 -23.45 7.64 -14.60
CA LYS A 1 -22.23 8.11 -15.32
C LYS A 1 -21.24 8.93 -14.47
N ARG A 2 -21.65 9.63 -13.39
CA ARG A 2 -20.72 10.36 -12.48
C ARG A 2 -19.85 9.43 -11.62
N LEU A 3 -20.43 8.37 -11.06
CA LEU A 3 -19.72 7.39 -10.23
C LEU A 3 -18.64 6.61 -11.00
N GLN A 4 -18.97 6.13 -12.20
CA GLN A 4 -17.98 5.50 -13.08
C GLN A 4 -16.83 6.43 -13.43
N ARG A 5 -17.05 7.74 -13.59
CA ARG A 5 -15.99 8.72 -13.86
C ARG A 5 -15.08 8.97 -12.65
N LEU A 6 -15.60 8.86 -11.42
CA LEU A 6 -14.80 8.96 -10.20
C LEU A 6 -13.94 7.71 -9.98
N LEU A 7 -14.48 6.54 -10.29
CA LEU A 7 -13.78 5.26 -10.19
C LEU A 7 -12.83 5.00 -11.38
N SER A 8 -13.07 5.67 -12.51
CA SER A 8 -12.26 5.60 -13.74
C SER A 8 -11.11 6.60 -13.76
N LYS A 9 -10.92 7.42 -12.72
CA LYS A 9 -9.73 8.26 -12.63
C LYS A 9 -8.52 7.34 -12.63
N SER A 10 -7.79 7.46 -13.72
CA SER A 10 -6.59 6.74 -14.08
C SER A 10 -5.58 6.72 -12.94
N SER A 11 -4.72 5.71 -13.00
CA SER A 11 -3.45 5.44 -12.28
C SER A 11 -2.55 6.63 -11.86
N GLU A 12 -2.97 7.88 -12.06
CA GLU A 12 -2.27 9.13 -11.79
C GLU A 12 -2.74 9.83 -10.49
N GLU A 13 -3.78 9.36 -9.81
CA GLU A 13 -3.98 9.65 -8.37
C GLU A 13 -3.02 8.81 -7.50
N ARG A 14 -1.75 8.65 -7.94
CA ARG A 14 -0.68 8.35 -6.99
C ARG A 14 -0.61 9.56 -6.08
N SER A 15 -1.27 9.43 -4.91
CA SER A 15 -1.25 10.40 -3.83
C SER A 15 0.14 11.05 -3.79
N PRO A 16 0.25 12.40 -3.83
CA PRO A 16 1.52 13.08 -3.97
C PRO A 16 2.52 12.42 -3.05
N LYS A 17 3.68 12.02 -3.59
CA LYS A 17 4.81 11.55 -2.79
C LYS A 17 5.35 12.77 -2.01
N ASN A 18 4.54 13.34 -1.12
CA ASN A 18 4.96 14.22 -0.05
C ASN A 18 6.19 13.56 0.57
N LYS A 19 7.18 14.38 0.94
CA LYS A 19 8.53 13.98 1.34
C LYS A 19 8.53 12.94 2.48
N LEU A 20 8.22 11.68 2.15
CA LEU A 20 8.15 10.54 3.04
C LEU A 20 9.54 10.35 3.65
N GLY A 21 10.58 10.55 2.84
CA GLY A 21 11.97 10.54 3.29
C GLY A 21 12.30 11.55 4.40
N SER A 22 11.57 12.65 4.56
CA SER A 22 11.81 13.59 5.66
C SER A 22 11.15 13.17 6.98
N LYS A 23 10.07 12.38 6.92
CA LYS A 23 9.27 11.98 8.10
C LYS A 23 9.15 10.46 8.28
N TRP A 24 9.94 9.66 7.56
CA TRP A 24 9.80 8.21 7.57
C TRP A 24 9.89 7.63 8.98
N ARG A 25 10.78 8.18 9.84
CA ARG A 25 10.91 7.71 11.22
C ARG A 25 9.62 7.88 12.01
N GLU A 26 8.97 9.04 11.89
CA GLU A 26 7.71 9.34 12.56
C GLU A 26 6.59 8.44 12.05
N LEU A 27 6.46 8.29 10.72
CA LEU A 27 5.45 7.45 10.08
C LEU A 27 5.61 5.97 10.44
N HIS A 28 6.84 5.51 10.65
CA HIS A 28 7.14 4.15 11.08
C HIS A 28 7.20 3.99 12.61
N GLY A 29 6.72 4.97 13.37
CA GLY A 29 6.41 4.81 14.80
C GLY A 29 7.46 5.34 15.78
N LEU A 30 8.47 6.10 15.35
CA LEU A 30 9.50 6.68 16.24
C LEU A 30 8.91 7.34 17.49
N ASN A 31 7.80 8.07 17.32
CA ASN A 31 7.13 8.81 18.40
C ASN A 31 5.72 8.27 18.69
N ASN A 32 5.49 6.95 18.55
CA ASN A 32 4.19 6.30 18.81
C ASN A 32 3.01 7.00 18.09
N TRP A 33 3.25 7.55 16.89
CA TRP A 33 2.28 8.31 16.12
C TRP A 33 1.61 9.48 16.87
N ALA A 34 2.30 10.07 17.86
CA ALA A 34 1.80 11.22 18.61
C ALA A 34 1.37 12.36 17.66
N GLY A 35 0.11 12.78 17.76
CA GLY A 35 -0.47 13.84 16.92
C GLY A 35 -0.78 13.45 15.47
N LEU A 36 -0.63 12.17 15.09
CA LEU A 36 -0.90 11.69 13.73
C LEU A 36 -2.21 10.89 13.60
N LEU A 37 -2.87 10.56 14.71
CA LEU A 37 -4.06 9.69 14.70
C LEU A 37 -5.38 10.45 14.69
N ASP A 38 -5.42 11.65 15.28
CA ASP A 38 -6.65 12.45 15.41
C ASP A 38 -6.37 13.96 15.15
N PRO A 39 -6.67 14.48 13.94
CA PRO A 39 -7.15 13.74 12.76
C PRO A 39 -6.04 12.87 12.15
N LEU A 40 -6.41 11.76 11.51
CA LEU A 40 -5.46 10.85 10.89
C LEU A 40 -4.64 11.56 9.79
N ASP A 41 -3.32 11.64 9.99
CA ASP A 41 -2.38 12.22 9.03
C ASP A 41 -2.48 11.49 7.68
N GLU A 42 -2.51 12.27 6.59
CA GLU A 42 -2.72 11.72 5.24
C GLU A 42 -1.56 10.80 4.80
N ASN A 43 -0.33 11.12 5.21
CA ASN A 43 0.84 10.29 4.88
C ASN A 43 0.83 9.01 5.71
N LEU A 44 0.43 9.10 6.99
CA LEU A 44 0.25 7.91 7.84
C LEU A 44 -0.84 6.99 7.28
N ARG A 45 -2.00 7.55 6.90
CA ARG A 45 -3.07 6.79 6.23
C ARG A 45 -2.55 6.03 5.01
N ARG A 46 -1.78 6.69 4.15
CA ARG A 46 -1.23 6.08 2.94
C ARG A 46 -0.22 4.98 3.26
N GLU A 47 0.63 5.17 4.26
CA GLU A 47 1.60 4.15 4.67
C GLU A 47 0.89 2.92 5.23
N LEU A 48 -0.16 3.11 6.03
CA LEU A 48 -0.98 2.02 6.57
C LEU A 48 -1.69 1.25 5.45
N ILE A 49 -2.27 1.94 4.46
CA ILE A 49 -2.89 1.28 3.30
C ILE A 49 -1.86 0.47 2.52
N ARG A 50 -0.67 1.02 2.26
CA ARG A 50 0.42 0.29 1.57
C ARG A 50 0.79 -1.01 2.30
N TYR A 51 0.97 -0.95 3.61
CA TYR A 51 1.25 -2.15 4.41
C TYR A 51 0.08 -3.14 4.38
N GLY A 52 -1.17 -2.66 4.39
CA GLY A 52 -2.36 -3.49 4.22
C GLY A 52 -2.38 -4.22 2.87
N GLU A 53 -2.02 -3.54 1.77
CA GLU A 53 -1.90 -4.14 0.44
C GLU A 53 -0.84 -5.24 0.40
N PHE A 54 0.29 -5.06 1.07
CA PHE A 54 1.32 -6.10 1.16
C PHE A 54 0.81 -7.37 1.84
N VAL A 55 0.09 -7.22 2.96
CA VAL A 55 -0.51 -8.34 3.68
C VAL A 55 -1.59 -9.01 2.84
N GLN A 56 -2.47 -8.24 2.19
CA GLN A 56 -3.52 -8.76 1.32
C GLN A 56 -2.93 -9.58 0.16
N THR A 57 -1.88 -9.05 -0.48
CA THR A 57 -1.19 -9.74 -1.56
C THR A 57 -0.53 -11.04 -1.08
N ALA A 58 0.02 -11.07 0.13
CA ALA A 58 0.55 -12.30 0.72
C ALA A 58 -0.54 -13.36 0.94
N TYR A 59 -1.71 -12.97 1.46
CA TYR A 59 -2.85 -13.88 1.61
C TYR A 59 -3.36 -14.41 0.27
N HIS A 60 -3.50 -13.54 -0.73
CA HIS A 60 -3.90 -13.95 -2.08
C HIS A 60 -2.91 -14.92 -2.72
N ALA A 61 -1.61 -14.72 -2.48
CA ALA A 61 -0.58 -15.65 -2.95
C ALA A 61 -0.72 -17.02 -2.26
N PHE A 62 -0.95 -17.03 -0.95
CA PHE A 62 -1.13 -18.26 -0.17
C PHE A 62 -2.39 -19.06 -0.54
N GLN A 63 -3.52 -18.38 -0.73
CA GLN A 63 -4.81 -19.01 -1.07
C GLN A 63 -4.97 -19.30 -2.57
N SER A 64 -3.94 -19.04 -3.39
CA SER A 64 -3.99 -19.38 -4.80
C SER A 64 -3.92 -20.90 -5.00
N ASP A 65 -4.78 -21.38 -5.91
CA ASP A 65 -5.14 -22.78 -6.14
C ASP A 65 -3.93 -23.76 -6.20
N PRO A 66 -3.94 -24.90 -5.47
CA PRO A 66 -2.79 -25.84 -5.43
C PRO A 66 -2.42 -26.46 -6.79
N GLY A 67 -3.33 -26.42 -7.76
CA GLY A 67 -3.12 -26.95 -9.12
C GLY A 67 -2.57 -25.92 -10.12
N GLY A 68 -2.39 -24.66 -9.72
CA GLY A 68 -1.96 -23.57 -10.60
C GLY A 68 -0.49 -23.22 -10.41
N SER A 69 0.24 -23.10 -11.52
CA SER A 69 1.62 -22.58 -11.58
C SER A 69 1.83 -21.37 -10.65
N PRO A 70 2.95 -21.27 -9.90
CA PRO A 70 3.20 -20.17 -8.97
C PRO A 70 3.08 -18.84 -9.70
N ARG A 71 2.02 -18.07 -9.37
CA ARG A 71 1.79 -16.79 -10.03
C ARG A 71 2.66 -15.72 -9.39
N ASN A 72 3.25 -14.88 -10.24
CA ASN A 72 3.99 -13.69 -9.83
C ASN A 72 3.14 -12.88 -8.83
N VAL A 73 3.67 -12.71 -7.62
CA VAL A 73 3.07 -11.88 -6.57
C VAL A 73 3.17 -10.43 -7.03
N ALA A 74 2.10 -9.91 -7.62
CA ALA A 74 2.04 -8.55 -8.14
C ALA A 74 1.57 -7.59 -7.03
N LEU A 75 2.41 -6.61 -6.72
CA LEU A 75 2.05 -5.51 -5.84
C LEU A 75 1.41 -4.38 -6.67
N PRO A 76 0.36 -3.72 -6.16
CA PRO A 76 -0.21 -2.53 -6.81
C PRO A 76 0.82 -1.41 -6.96
N ASP A 77 1.71 -1.28 -5.98
CA ASP A 77 2.83 -0.34 -6.01
C ASP A 77 4.06 -0.95 -6.72
N GLY A 78 4.28 -0.51 -7.96
CA GLY A 78 5.46 -0.89 -8.76
C GLY A 78 6.80 -0.39 -8.23
N SER A 79 6.83 0.36 -7.12
CA SER A 79 8.07 0.73 -6.42
C SER A 79 8.68 -0.45 -5.65
N TYR A 80 7.90 -1.51 -5.43
CA TYR A 80 8.32 -2.70 -4.69
C TYR A 80 8.33 -3.93 -5.60
N LYS A 81 9.35 -4.78 -5.39
CA LYS A 81 9.49 -6.05 -6.10
C LYS A 81 9.68 -7.17 -5.09
N VAL A 82 8.94 -8.25 -5.28
CA VAL A 82 9.13 -9.48 -4.49
C VAL A 82 10.48 -10.09 -4.86
N THR A 83 11.33 -10.29 -3.84
CA THR A 83 12.69 -10.81 -4.01
C THR A 83 12.83 -12.26 -3.57
N LYS A 84 11.95 -12.74 -2.70
CA LYS A 84 11.93 -14.10 -2.18
C LYS A 84 10.49 -14.58 -1.99
N SER A 85 10.27 -15.86 -2.27
CA SER A 85 9.09 -16.64 -1.89
C SER A 85 9.57 -17.70 -0.92
N LEU A 86 8.79 -17.98 0.12
CA LEU A 86 9.00 -19.11 1.01
C LEU A 86 8.40 -20.38 0.41
#